data_AF-A0A4E0QYH2-F1
#
_entry.id   AF-A0A4E0QYH2-F1
#
_cell.length_a   1.000
_cell.length_b   1.000
_cell.length_c   1.000
_cell.angle_alpha   90.00
_cell.angle_beta   90.00
_cell.angle_gamma   90.00
#
_symmetry.space_group_name_H-M   'P 1'
#
loop_
_entity.id
_entity.type
_entity.pdbx_description
1 polymer ?
#
loop_
_entity_poly.entity_id
_entity_poly.type
_entity_poly.pdbx_seq_one_letter_code
_entity_poly.pdbx_strand_id
1 'polypeptide(L)'
;MLAKGIDLNGVLCDIGIAKDAIYQYASNALIEIAFSMAQKNYQWQFEYQEPSATFMRLNNPPESLDDIDLFGNHFQYLSAARLAPQKSYLKDTYQVEVLRQISYQKGLGEFRGVNAFEIRYQFSSTHEFKAENVGFCISYVLPLIVVILSAKPDSLILIENPEAHLHPKGQSKLAELIALAAQNGVQILVETHSDHIVNGTLVAVRKSETHQGIDPEKVKIHYFLQSDSTTSVINLPVLEGGKIKNPPAGFF
;
A
#
# COMPACT_ATOMS: atom_id res chain seq x y z
N MET A 1 -14.22 -12.29 8.15
CA MET A 1 -14.83 -12.49 6.81
C MET A 1 -14.24 -13.71 6.11
N LEU A 2 -12.91 -13.87 6.09
CA LEU A 2 -12.23 -15.01 5.45
C LEU A 2 -12.59 -16.41 5.99
N ALA A 3 -13.14 -16.55 7.19
CA ALA A 3 -13.50 -17.85 7.77
C ALA A 3 -14.64 -18.59 7.03
N LYS A 4 -15.37 -17.92 6.12
CA LYS A 4 -16.50 -18.51 5.36
C LYS A 4 -16.24 -18.58 3.85
N GLY A 5 -15.27 -17.82 3.35
CA GLY A 5 -15.08 -17.59 1.92
C GLY A 5 -14.60 -16.17 1.62
N ILE A 6 -14.51 -15.85 0.34
CA ILE A 6 -14.13 -14.54 -0.17
C ILE A 6 -15.28 -13.95 -1.00
N ASP A 7 -15.62 -12.69 -0.71
CA ASP A 7 -16.49 -11.89 -1.56
C ASP A 7 -15.62 -11.20 -2.61
N LEU A 8 -15.92 -11.45 -3.89
CA LEU A 8 -15.18 -10.91 -5.03
C LEU A 8 -15.46 -9.42 -5.25
N ASN A 9 -16.59 -8.92 -4.73
CA ASN A 9 -17.03 -7.53 -4.86
C ASN A 9 -17.18 -6.89 -3.49
N GLY A 10 -16.11 -7.00 -2.70
CA GLY A 10 -16.02 -6.45 -1.37
C GLY A 10 -15.69 -4.96 -1.35
N VAL A 11 -15.47 -4.48 -0.13
CA VAL A 11 -15.16 -3.08 0.14
C VAL A 11 -13.81 -2.64 -0.49
N LEU A 12 -12.82 -3.53 -0.52
CA LEU A 12 -11.47 -3.24 -1.03
C LEU A 12 -11.23 -3.72 -2.46
N CYS A 13 -12.14 -4.51 -3.04
CA CYS A 13 -11.89 -5.18 -4.32
C CYS A 13 -13.20 -5.39 -5.10
N ASP A 14 -13.10 -5.36 -6.42
CA ASP A 14 -14.21 -5.47 -7.35
C ASP A 14 -13.74 -6.28 -8.55
N ILE A 15 -13.73 -7.60 -8.36
CA ILE A 15 -13.21 -8.58 -9.32
C ILE A 15 -14.29 -8.99 -10.32
N GLY A 16 -15.57 -8.84 -9.95
CA GLY A 16 -16.72 -9.28 -10.75
C GLY A 16 -17.24 -10.64 -10.31
N ILE A 17 -17.38 -11.57 -11.25
CA ILE A 17 -17.87 -12.92 -10.96
C ILE A 17 -16.72 -13.93 -10.89
N ALA A 18 -17.01 -15.12 -10.38
CA ALA A 18 -16.01 -16.17 -10.20
C ALA A 18 -15.31 -16.56 -11.52
N LYS A 19 -16.02 -16.47 -12.65
CA LYS A 19 -15.44 -16.62 -13.99
C LYS A 19 -14.38 -15.57 -14.32
N ASP A 20 -14.55 -14.33 -13.85
CA ASP A 20 -13.59 -13.24 -14.10
C ASP A 20 -12.34 -13.38 -13.22
N ALA A 21 -12.51 -13.94 -12.02
CA ALA A 21 -11.44 -14.19 -11.07
C ALA A 21 -10.49 -15.32 -11.50
N ILE A 22 -10.99 -16.29 -12.29
CA ILE A 22 -10.20 -17.45 -12.72
C ILE A 22 -9.54 -17.21 -14.07
N TYR A 23 -8.28 -17.63 -14.16
CA TYR A 23 -7.55 -17.64 -15.42
C TYR A 23 -8.30 -18.46 -16.48
N GLN A 24 -8.54 -17.88 -17.65
CA GLN A 24 -9.37 -18.49 -18.70
C GLN A 24 -8.92 -19.87 -19.18
N TYR A 25 -7.67 -20.27 -18.93
CA TYR A 25 -7.14 -21.60 -19.27
C TYR A 25 -6.89 -22.48 -18.03
N ALA A 26 -7.44 -22.14 -16.87
CA ALA A 26 -7.35 -22.98 -15.68
C ALA A 26 -8.05 -24.32 -15.90
N SER A 27 -7.44 -25.40 -15.40
CA SER A 27 -7.97 -26.76 -15.50
C SER A 27 -9.02 -27.07 -14.43
N ASN A 28 -9.14 -26.24 -13.39
CA ASN A 28 -10.09 -26.38 -12.29
C ASN A 28 -10.62 -25.01 -11.84
N ALA A 29 -11.73 -25.04 -11.11
CA ALA A 29 -12.40 -23.85 -10.57
C ALA A 29 -11.83 -23.41 -9.21
N LEU A 30 -10.52 -23.59 -9.01
CA LEU A 30 -9.84 -23.42 -7.72
C LEU A 30 -8.95 -22.17 -7.74
N ILE A 31 -9.12 -21.29 -6.77
CA ILE A 31 -8.17 -20.23 -6.45
C ILE A 31 -7.49 -20.60 -5.14
N GLU A 32 -6.17 -20.68 -5.18
CA GLU A 32 -5.35 -20.86 -3.98
C GLU A 32 -4.60 -19.57 -3.67
N ILE A 33 -4.73 -19.11 -2.43
CA ILE A 33 -3.95 -18.00 -1.88
C ILE A 33 -3.13 -18.58 -0.74
N ALA A 34 -1.81 -18.45 -0.80
CA ALA A 34 -0.93 -18.89 0.27
C ALA A 34 0.17 -17.87 0.54
N PHE A 35 0.52 -17.70 1.81
CA PHE A 35 1.69 -16.92 2.21
C PHE A 35 2.29 -17.46 3.51
N SER A 36 3.57 -17.16 3.72
CA SER A 36 4.32 -17.57 4.91
C SER A 36 4.77 -16.33 5.68
N MET A 37 4.54 -16.30 6.99
CA MET A 37 5.02 -15.23 7.86
C MET A 37 5.68 -15.83 9.10
N ALA A 38 6.92 -15.44 9.37
CA ALA A 38 7.78 -16.04 10.39
C ALA A 38 7.89 -17.57 10.21
N GLN A 39 7.27 -18.37 11.08
CA GLN A 39 7.25 -19.83 11.03
C GLN A 39 5.85 -20.40 10.76
N LYS A 40 4.88 -19.56 10.40
CA LYS A 40 3.50 -19.97 10.10
C LYS A 40 3.25 -19.89 8.60
N ASN A 41 2.54 -20.90 8.08
CA ASN A 41 2.07 -20.95 6.71
C ASN A 41 0.56 -20.77 6.73
N TYR A 42 0.08 -19.86 5.90
CA TYR A 42 -1.35 -19.61 5.72
C TYR A 42 -1.72 -20.00 4.30
N GLN A 43 -2.79 -20.78 4.16
CA GLN A 43 -3.28 -21.26 2.88
C GLN A 43 -4.80 -21.24 2.89
N TRP A 44 -5.37 -20.68 1.83
CA TRP A 44 -6.80 -20.67 1.57
C TRP A 44 -7.04 -21.24 0.19
N GLN A 45 -8.05 -22.10 0.11
CA GLN A 45 -8.53 -22.68 -1.13
C GLN A 45 -9.98 -22.28 -1.31
N PHE A 46 -10.26 -21.57 -2.39
CA PHE A 46 -11.58 -21.10 -2.75
C PHE A 46 -12.03 -21.80 -4.01
N GLU A 47 -13.24 -22.35 -3.98
CA GLU A 47 -13.85 -22.99 -5.14
C GLU A 47 -15.21 -22.35 -5.42
N TYR A 48 -15.52 -22.15 -6.69
CA TYR A 48 -16.86 -21.73 -7.09
C TYR A 48 -17.67 -22.94 -7.58
N GLN A 49 -18.94 -22.97 -7.20
CA GLN A 49 -19.90 -23.95 -7.71
C GLN A 49 -20.64 -23.43 -8.95
N GLU A 50 -20.72 -22.09 -9.08
CA GLU A 50 -21.48 -21.40 -10.12
C GLU A 50 -20.59 -20.28 -10.70
N PRO A 51 -20.28 -20.27 -12.02
CA PRO A 51 -19.36 -19.29 -12.62
C PRO A 51 -19.81 -17.84 -12.47
N SER A 52 -21.12 -17.61 -12.34
CA SER A 52 -21.73 -16.30 -12.14
C SER A 52 -21.75 -15.83 -10.69
N ALA A 53 -21.26 -16.63 -9.74
CA ALA A 53 -21.23 -16.28 -8.33
C ALA A 53 -20.25 -15.13 -8.05
N THR A 54 -20.63 -14.22 -7.16
CA THR A 54 -19.76 -13.15 -6.65
C THR A 54 -19.08 -13.52 -5.34
N PHE A 55 -19.40 -14.70 -4.77
CA PHE A 55 -18.84 -15.18 -3.51
C PHE A 55 -18.30 -16.60 -3.70
N MET A 56 -17.04 -16.81 -3.34
CA MET A 56 -16.39 -18.12 -3.39
C MET A 56 -16.24 -18.70 -1.99
N ARG A 57 -16.74 -19.92 -1.80
CA ARG A 57 -16.71 -20.58 -0.50
C ARG A 57 -15.31 -21.06 -0.20
N LEU A 58 -14.95 -21.01 1.07
CA LEU A 58 -13.69 -21.55 1.55
C LEU A 58 -13.82 -23.06 1.70
N ASN A 59 -12.91 -23.81 1.09
CA ASN A 59 -12.86 -25.27 1.22
C ASN A 59 -12.15 -25.69 2.52
N ASN A 60 -11.13 -24.93 2.96
CA ASN A 60 -10.38 -25.21 4.19
C ASN A 60 -10.17 -23.93 5.03
N PRO A 61 -10.63 -23.87 6.29
CA PRO A 61 -10.35 -22.73 7.18
C PRO A 61 -8.85 -22.62 7.49
N PRO A 62 -8.27 -21.41 7.48
CA PRO A 62 -6.88 -21.20 7.90
C PRO A 62 -6.71 -21.41 9.42
N GLU A 63 -5.47 -21.51 9.87
CA GLU A 63 -5.13 -21.29 11.30
C GLU A 63 -5.53 -19.86 11.75
N SER A 64 -5.54 -19.60 13.07
CA SER A 64 -5.90 -18.28 13.61
C SER A 64 -5.08 -17.16 12.94
N LEU A 65 -5.78 -16.05 12.64
CA LEU A 65 -5.25 -14.87 11.95
C LEU A 65 -4.94 -13.72 12.92
N ASP A 66 -5.10 -13.94 14.22
CA ASP A 66 -4.99 -12.89 15.24
C ASP A 66 -3.59 -12.27 15.32
N ASP A 67 -2.57 -13.00 14.82
CA ASP A 67 -1.17 -12.55 14.80
C ASP A 67 -0.80 -11.73 13.55
N ILE A 68 -1.77 -11.42 12.67
CA ILE A 68 -1.52 -10.78 11.37
C ILE A 68 -2.12 -9.37 11.36
N ASP A 69 -1.25 -8.35 11.31
CA ASP A 69 -1.67 -6.94 11.29
C ASP A 69 -2.59 -6.58 10.13
N LEU A 70 -2.52 -7.31 9.01
CA LEU A 70 -3.42 -7.19 7.86
C LEU A 70 -4.90 -7.24 8.24
N PHE A 71 -5.24 -7.95 9.32
CA PHE A 71 -6.61 -8.11 9.81
C PHE A 71 -6.88 -7.32 11.11
N GLY A 72 -5.89 -6.55 11.59
CA GLY A 72 -6.00 -5.67 12.75
C GLY A 72 -6.28 -4.21 12.40
N ASN A 73 -6.37 -3.36 13.43
CA ASN A 73 -6.62 -1.91 13.26
C ASN A 73 -5.34 -1.10 12.93
N HIS A 74 -4.21 -1.77 12.75
CA HIS A 74 -2.92 -1.16 12.50
C HIS A 74 -2.52 -1.23 11.01
N PHE A 75 -3.45 -1.64 10.15
CA PHE A 75 -3.29 -1.71 8.71
C PHE A 75 -3.89 -0.49 8.00
N GLN A 76 -3.20 0.06 6.99
CA GLN A 76 -3.71 1.07 6.05
C GLN A 76 -3.42 0.63 4.61
N TYR A 77 -4.38 0.85 3.71
CA TYR A 77 -4.20 0.66 2.27
C TYR A 77 -4.56 1.93 1.51
N LEU A 78 -3.68 2.36 0.62
CA LEU A 78 -3.87 3.50 -0.27
C LEU A 78 -3.62 3.07 -1.72
N SER A 79 -4.69 3.02 -2.52
CA SER A 79 -4.65 2.59 -3.92
C SER A 79 -4.05 3.65 -4.84
N ALA A 80 -3.60 3.27 -6.03
CA ALA A 80 -3.18 4.17 -7.10
C ALA A 80 -4.34 4.97 -7.76
N ALA A 81 -5.59 4.82 -7.30
CA ALA A 81 -6.76 5.57 -7.77
C ALA A 81 -7.40 6.46 -6.68
N ARG A 82 -6.59 7.08 -5.81
CA ARG A 82 -7.07 7.89 -4.66
C ARG A 82 -8.01 9.01 -5.09
N LEU A 83 -8.92 9.39 -4.20
CA LEU A 83 -9.86 10.47 -4.49
C LEU A 83 -9.12 11.81 -4.62
N ALA A 84 -9.38 12.47 -5.74
CA ALA A 84 -9.10 13.89 -5.90
C ALA A 84 -9.87 14.73 -4.84
N PRO A 85 -9.52 16.02 -4.65
CA PRO A 85 -10.25 16.92 -3.77
C PRO A 85 -11.74 16.88 -4.00
N GLN A 86 -12.49 16.61 -2.93
CA GLN A 86 -13.93 16.70 -2.94
C GLN A 86 -14.39 17.87 -2.07
N LYS A 87 -15.49 18.51 -2.50
CA LYS A 87 -16.18 19.58 -1.72
C LYS A 87 -16.63 19.08 -0.34
N SER A 88 -16.86 17.78 -0.23
CA SER A 88 -17.20 17.10 1.01
C SER A 88 -16.60 15.69 1.00
N TYR A 89 -15.84 15.39 2.04
CA TYR A 89 -15.44 14.02 2.36
C TYR A 89 -16.44 13.41 3.33
N LEU A 90 -16.53 12.08 3.36
CA LEU A 90 -17.41 11.38 4.28
C LEU A 90 -16.89 11.60 5.71
N LYS A 91 -17.76 12.14 6.57
CA LYS A 91 -17.41 12.33 7.98
C LYS A 91 -17.68 11.04 8.74
N ASP A 92 -16.62 10.40 9.19
CA ASP A 92 -16.69 9.21 10.03
C ASP A 92 -15.63 9.27 11.13
N THR A 93 -16.06 9.64 12.33
CA THR A 93 -15.18 9.82 13.48
C THR A 93 -14.74 8.48 14.05
N TYR A 94 -15.60 7.46 13.96
CA TYR A 94 -15.27 6.14 14.45
C TYR A 94 -14.16 5.52 13.60
N GLN A 95 -14.29 5.59 12.27
CA GLN A 95 -13.27 5.08 11.36
C GLN A 95 -11.92 5.76 11.58
N VAL A 96 -11.89 7.10 11.70
CA VAL A 96 -10.63 7.85 11.80
C VAL A 96 -10.03 7.82 13.20
N GLU A 97 -10.82 8.06 14.25
CA GLU A 97 -10.28 8.22 15.61
C GLU A 97 -10.15 6.88 16.36
N VAL A 98 -11.05 5.93 16.08
CA VAL A 98 -11.06 4.62 16.76
C VAL A 98 -10.37 3.56 15.92
N LEU A 99 -10.79 3.37 14.66
CA LEU A 99 -10.20 2.36 13.78
C LEU A 99 -8.92 2.82 13.07
N ARG A 100 -8.59 4.12 13.16
CA ARG A 100 -7.42 4.76 12.53
C ARG A 100 -7.36 4.64 11.02
N GLN A 101 -8.51 4.42 10.38
CA GLN A 101 -8.68 4.29 8.95
C GLN A 101 -9.04 5.64 8.33
N ILE A 102 -8.27 6.05 7.33
CA ILE A 102 -8.67 7.19 6.47
C ILE A 102 -9.35 6.73 5.18
N SER A 103 -9.36 5.43 4.92
CA SER A 103 -10.06 4.80 3.80
C SER A 103 -10.68 3.49 4.21
N TYR A 104 -11.80 3.14 3.59
CA TYR A 104 -12.42 1.83 3.69
C TYR A 104 -12.70 1.29 2.30
N GLN A 105 -13.27 2.07 1.40
CA GLN A 105 -13.56 1.69 0.03
C GLN A 105 -12.31 1.80 -0.84
N LYS A 106 -11.85 0.66 -1.38
CA LYS A 106 -10.80 0.55 -2.42
C LYS A 106 -9.53 1.40 -2.17
N GLY A 107 -9.20 1.74 -0.92
CA GLY A 107 -8.02 2.56 -0.59
C GLY A 107 -8.08 4.00 -1.10
N LEU A 108 -9.28 4.56 -1.27
CA LEU A 108 -9.56 5.86 -1.88
C LEU A 108 -9.23 7.08 -1.00
N GLY A 109 -9.14 6.93 0.33
CA GLY A 109 -8.88 8.04 1.26
C GLY A 109 -10.09 8.93 1.55
N GLU A 110 -11.28 8.34 1.67
CA GLU A 110 -12.56 9.04 1.69
C GLU A 110 -13.00 9.64 3.04
N PHE A 111 -12.37 9.26 4.16
CA PHE A 111 -12.86 9.62 5.50
C PHE A 111 -12.20 10.83 6.14
N ARG A 112 -12.99 11.55 6.95
CA ARG A 112 -12.55 12.58 7.91
C ARG A 112 -13.29 12.44 9.25
N GLY A 113 -12.57 12.46 10.37
CA GLY A 113 -13.13 12.59 11.72
C GLY A 113 -13.54 14.03 12.11
N VAL A 114 -14.20 14.18 13.26
CA VAL A 114 -14.63 15.51 13.78
C VAL A 114 -13.45 16.34 14.27
N ASN A 115 -12.42 15.70 14.84
CA ASN A 115 -11.10 16.32 15.08
C ASN A 115 -10.11 16.04 13.94
N ALA A 116 -10.57 15.51 12.80
CA ALA A 116 -9.64 15.21 11.73
C ALA A 116 -9.11 16.48 11.09
N PHE A 117 -7.84 16.37 10.73
CA PHE A 117 -7.04 17.39 10.08
C PHE A 117 -7.84 18.14 9.01
N GLU A 118 -8.12 19.42 9.26
CA GLU A 118 -8.56 20.33 8.21
C GLU A 118 -7.31 20.83 7.48
N ILE A 119 -7.16 20.40 6.22
CA ILE A 119 -5.93 20.68 5.49
C ILE A 119 -6.10 21.98 4.70
N ARG A 120 -5.32 22.98 5.12
CA ARG A 120 -5.26 24.32 4.58
C ARG A 120 -3.87 24.56 4.00
N TYR A 121 -3.83 25.25 2.87
CA TYR A 121 -2.59 25.51 2.14
C TYR A 121 -2.24 26.96 2.21
N GLN A 122 -0.97 27.24 2.45
CA GLN A 122 -0.42 28.58 2.41
C GLN A 122 0.93 28.54 1.68
N PHE A 123 1.03 29.25 0.56
CA PHE A 123 2.32 29.55 -0.05
C PHE A 123 2.84 30.86 0.55
N SER A 124 4.16 31.09 0.48
CA SER A 124 4.93 32.08 1.24
C SER A 124 4.34 33.51 1.34
N SER A 125 3.46 33.89 0.41
CA SER A 125 2.80 35.20 0.35
C SER A 125 1.29 35.13 0.04
N THR A 126 0.65 33.96 0.11
CA THR A 126 -0.79 33.80 -0.15
C THR A 126 -1.59 33.67 1.14
N HIS A 127 -2.87 34.02 1.08
CA HIS A 127 -3.83 33.64 2.13
C HIS A 127 -4.00 32.13 2.16
N GLU A 128 -4.45 31.59 3.30
CA GLU A 128 -4.83 30.19 3.37
C GLU A 128 -5.97 29.87 2.41
N PHE A 129 -5.86 28.78 1.67
CA PHE A 129 -6.94 28.27 0.83
C PHE A 129 -7.13 26.76 1.04
N LYS A 130 -8.34 26.29 0.75
CA LYS A 130 -8.74 24.89 0.95
C LYS A 130 -8.11 23.98 -0.10
N ALA A 131 -8.00 22.68 0.23
CA ALA A 131 -7.57 21.61 -0.67
C ALA A 131 -8.31 21.57 -2.02
N GLU A 132 -9.53 22.07 -2.04
CA GLU A 132 -10.40 22.19 -3.21
C GLU A 132 -9.84 23.18 -4.26
N ASN A 133 -8.98 24.11 -3.83
CA ASN A 133 -8.47 25.21 -4.65
C ASN A 133 -6.99 25.01 -5.05
N VAL A 134 -6.44 23.80 -4.89
CA VAL A 134 -5.04 23.48 -5.25
C VAL A 134 -4.97 22.48 -6.40
N GLY A 135 -3.85 22.48 -7.13
CA GLY A 135 -3.58 21.53 -8.21
C GLY A 135 -3.61 20.07 -7.74
N PHE A 136 -4.08 19.20 -8.64
CA PHE A 136 -4.34 17.77 -8.45
C PHE A 136 -3.23 17.00 -7.71
N CYS A 137 -1.96 17.32 -8.00
CA CYS A 137 -0.76 16.72 -7.41
C CYS A 137 -0.74 16.74 -5.87
N ILE A 138 -1.11 17.89 -5.29
CA ILE A 138 -0.95 18.13 -3.85
C ILE A 138 -1.98 17.32 -3.05
N SER A 139 -3.16 17.17 -3.61
CA SER A 139 -4.26 16.44 -3.00
C SER A 139 -4.10 14.92 -3.10
N TYR A 140 -3.29 14.47 -4.06
CA TYR A 140 -2.96 13.06 -4.24
C TYR A 140 -1.90 12.55 -3.26
N VAL A 141 -0.90 13.40 -2.96
CA VAL A 141 0.20 13.07 -2.05
C VAL A 141 -0.18 13.24 -0.58
N LEU A 142 -1.14 14.11 -0.29
CA LEU A 142 -1.50 14.47 1.07
C LEU A 142 -2.05 13.31 1.92
N PRO A 143 -2.97 12.45 1.43
CA PRO A 143 -3.39 11.25 2.16
C PRO A 143 -2.20 10.36 2.54
N LEU A 144 -1.18 10.26 1.66
CA LEU A 144 0.06 9.52 1.95
C LEU A 144 0.80 10.16 3.12
N ILE A 145 1.00 11.48 3.09
CA ILE A 145 1.68 12.21 4.15
C ILE A 145 0.95 12.03 5.49
N VAL A 146 -0.38 12.17 5.49
CA VAL A 146 -1.19 12.02 6.70
C VAL A 146 -1.09 10.60 7.27
N VAL A 147 -1.22 9.56 6.43
CA VAL A 147 -1.12 8.17 6.87
C VAL A 147 0.26 7.85 7.42
N ILE A 148 1.32 8.28 6.72
CA ILE A 148 2.69 8.01 7.16
C ILE A 148 3.01 8.75 8.47
N LEU A 149 2.59 10.01 8.62
CA LEU A 149 2.86 10.80 9.84
C LEU A 149 1.98 10.40 11.03
N SER A 150 0.79 9.84 10.78
CA SER A 150 -0.14 9.43 11.85
C SER A 150 0.08 7.98 12.30
N ALA A 151 0.85 7.21 11.54
CA ALA A 151 1.16 5.82 11.85
C ALA A 151 1.95 5.70 13.15
N LYS A 152 1.60 4.69 13.95
CA LYS A 152 2.34 4.34 15.15
C LYS A 152 3.33 3.21 14.81
N PRO A 153 4.36 2.97 15.64
CA PRO A 153 5.15 1.75 15.54
C PRO A 153 4.24 0.52 15.44
N ASP A 154 4.68 -0.48 14.70
CA ASP A 154 3.96 -1.73 14.40
C ASP A 154 2.72 -1.54 13.49
N SER A 155 2.58 -0.39 12.83
CA SER A 155 1.58 -0.21 11.76
C SER A 155 2.08 -0.73 10.42
N LEU A 156 1.19 -1.36 9.64
CA LEU A 156 1.42 -1.81 8.28
C LEU A 156 0.72 -0.88 7.29
N ILE A 157 1.46 -0.31 6.33
CA ILE A 157 0.92 0.57 5.30
C ILE A 157 1.25 0.01 3.92
N LEU A 158 0.23 -0.17 3.08
CA LEU A 158 0.37 -0.52 1.66
C LEU A 158 0.07 0.70 0.81
N ILE A 159 1.00 1.01 -0.11
CA ILE A 159 0.92 2.17 -1.00
C ILE A 159 1.15 1.73 -2.43
N GLU A 160 0.17 2.00 -3.29
CA GLU A 160 0.29 1.81 -4.75
C GLU A 160 0.56 3.15 -5.46
N ASN A 161 1.44 3.09 -6.46
CA ASN A 161 1.96 4.20 -7.25
C ASN A 161 1.99 5.55 -6.49
N PRO A 162 2.78 5.68 -5.40
CA PRO A 162 2.92 6.95 -4.67
C PRO A 162 3.39 8.10 -5.55
N GLU A 163 4.07 7.79 -6.66
CA GLU A 163 4.61 8.74 -7.64
C GLU A 163 3.56 9.42 -8.53
N ALA A 164 2.34 8.86 -8.62
CA ALA A 164 1.36 9.33 -9.58
C ALA A 164 1.04 10.82 -9.36
N HIS A 165 1.08 11.58 -10.45
CA HIS A 165 0.88 13.03 -10.48
C HIS A 165 1.87 13.85 -9.65
N LEU A 166 2.96 13.27 -9.15
CA LEU A 166 3.97 13.95 -8.33
C LEU A 166 5.21 14.27 -9.17
N HIS A 167 5.74 15.49 -9.03
CA HIS A 167 7.01 15.86 -9.65
C HIS A 167 8.16 14.99 -9.11
N PRO A 168 9.17 14.59 -9.91
CA PRO A 168 10.35 13.83 -9.48
C PRO A 168 10.93 14.21 -8.11
N LYS A 169 11.19 15.52 -7.90
CA LYS A 169 11.68 16.05 -6.62
C LYS A 169 10.76 15.72 -5.44
N GLY A 170 9.45 15.75 -5.64
CA GLY A 170 8.46 15.37 -4.64
C GLY A 170 8.49 13.86 -4.36
N GLN A 171 8.68 13.03 -5.39
CA GLN A 171 8.79 11.58 -5.25
C GLN A 171 9.99 11.19 -4.37
N SER A 172 11.16 11.80 -4.60
CA SER A 172 12.34 11.56 -3.74
C SER A 172 12.14 12.01 -2.30
N LYS A 173 11.37 13.09 -2.08
CA LYS A 173 11.03 13.56 -0.73
C LYS A 173 10.01 12.68 -0.02
N LEU A 174 9.07 12.12 -0.77
CA LEU A 174 8.14 11.13 -0.25
C LEU A 174 8.89 9.84 0.14
N ALA A 175 9.86 9.40 -0.66
CA ALA A 175 10.71 8.25 -0.30
C ALA A 175 11.51 8.49 0.99
N GLU A 176 12.02 9.71 1.20
CA GLU A 176 12.68 10.09 2.46
C GLU A 176 11.73 10.01 3.66
N LEU A 177 10.49 10.49 3.51
CA LEU A 177 9.47 10.38 4.56
C LEU A 177 9.10 8.92 4.87
N ILE A 178 8.90 8.10 3.83
CA ILE A 178 8.62 6.66 3.96
C ILE A 178 9.76 5.97 4.72
N ALA A 179 11.01 6.23 4.32
CA ALA A 179 12.19 5.65 4.97
C ALA A 179 12.30 6.04 6.45
N LEU A 180 12.01 7.29 6.81
CA LEU A 180 12.03 7.73 8.21
C LEU A 180 10.94 7.06 9.04
N ALA A 181 9.72 6.95 8.52
CA ALA A 181 8.64 6.23 9.21
C ALA A 181 9.00 4.75 9.40
N ALA A 182 9.57 4.12 8.36
CA ALA A 182 10.01 2.73 8.43
C ALA A 182 11.16 2.50 9.41
N GLN A 183 12.11 3.45 9.48
CA GLN A 183 13.17 3.42 10.49
C GLN A 183 12.60 3.41 11.92
N ASN A 184 11.47 4.09 12.13
CA ASN A 184 10.76 4.22 13.41
C ASN A 184 9.72 3.12 13.68
N GLY A 185 9.81 1.98 12.98
CA GLY A 185 9.03 0.79 13.28
C GLY A 185 7.69 0.69 12.54
N VAL A 186 7.44 1.51 11.54
CA VAL A 186 6.28 1.34 10.64
C VAL A 186 6.66 0.40 9.50
N GLN A 187 5.89 -0.65 9.25
CA GLN A 187 6.10 -1.49 8.07
C GLN A 187 5.41 -0.85 6.86
N ILE A 188 6.16 -0.52 5.80
CA ILE A 188 5.60 0.11 4.60
C ILE A 188 5.94 -0.73 3.38
N LEU A 189 4.92 -1.17 2.65
CA LEU A 189 5.05 -1.83 1.35
C LEU A 189 4.63 -0.86 0.26
N VAL A 190 5.55 -0.65 -0.69
CA VAL A 190 5.35 0.29 -1.80
C VAL A 190 5.45 -0.45 -3.12
N GLU A 191 4.39 -0.35 -3.92
CA GLU A 191 4.45 -0.65 -5.35
C GLU A 191 4.78 0.67 -6.08
N THR A 192 5.80 0.63 -6.94
CA THR A 192 6.24 1.82 -7.67
C THR A 192 6.95 1.47 -8.96
N HIS A 193 6.77 2.34 -9.96
CA HIS A 193 7.52 2.36 -11.20
C HIS A 193 8.54 3.51 -11.25
N SER A 194 8.72 4.24 -10.14
CA SER A 194 9.57 5.43 -10.09
C SER A 194 11.01 5.11 -9.65
N ASP A 195 11.95 5.47 -10.51
CA ASP A 195 13.38 5.51 -10.17
C ASP A 195 13.68 6.51 -9.06
N HIS A 196 12.96 7.63 -9.00
CA HIS A 196 13.11 8.65 -7.97
C HIS A 196 12.70 8.17 -6.58
N ILE A 197 11.74 7.25 -6.47
CA ILE A 197 11.36 6.63 -5.18
C ILE A 197 12.43 5.63 -4.74
N VAL A 198 12.89 4.77 -5.66
CA VAL A 198 13.95 3.80 -5.33
C VAL A 198 15.26 4.53 -4.98
N ASN A 199 15.70 5.47 -5.81
CA ASN A 199 16.92 6.25 -5.55
C ASN A 199 16.80 7.12 -4.30
N GLY A 200 15.61 7.69 -4.03
CA GLY A 200 15.34 8.41 -2.78
C GLY A 200 15.51 7.51 -1.54
N THR A 201 15.06 6.26 -1.63
CA THR A 201 15.24 5.25 -0.58
C THR A 201 16.72 4.89 -0.41
N LEU A 202 17.47 4.71 -1.49
CA LEU A 202 18.91 4.46 -1.44
C LEU A 202 19.69 5.64 -0.83
N VAL A 203 19.29 6.88 -1.12
CA VAL A 203 19.85 8.07 -0.47
C VAL A 203 19.53 8.06 1.03
N ALA A 204 18.32 7.68 1.43
CA ALA A 204 17.97 7.52 2.84
C ALA A 204 18.81 6.41 3.50
N VAL A 205 19.10 5.31 2.81
CA VAL A 205 20.02 4.27 3.32
C VAL A 205 21.42 4.84 3.54
N ARG A 206 21.95 5.63 2.61
CA ARG A 206 23.25 6.28 2.80
C ARG A 206 23.27 7.23 4.01
N LYS A 207 22.15 7.90 4.31
CA LYS A 207 22.02 8.78 5.49
C LYS A 207 21.91 8.02 6.82
N SER A 208 21.77 6.69 6.81
CA SER A 208 21.80 5.90 8.05
C SER A 208 23.15 6.01 8.77
N GLU A 209 24.24 6.21 8.03
CA GLU A 209 25.59 6.44 8.57
C GLU A 209 25.65 7.62 9.56
N THR A 210 24.76 8.62 9.37
CA THR A 210 24.63 9.79 10.25
C THR A 210 23.38 9.73 11.14
N HIS A 211 22.75 8.57 11.29
CA HIS A 211 21.51 8.35 12.05
C HIS A 211 20.33 9.23 11.59
N GLN A 212 20.31 9.62 10.31
CA GLN A 212 19.28 10.48 9.70
C GLN A 212 18.50 9.78 8.58
N GLY A 213 18.64 8.46 8.48
CA GLY A 213 18.15 7.66 7.38
C GLY A 213 17.49 6.37 7.83
N ILE A 214 17.56 5.33 6.99
CA ILE A 214 17.03 4.00 7.27
C ILE A 214 18.14 2.95 7.19
N ASP A 215 18.19 2.04 8.15
CA ASP A 215 19.18 0.96 8.16
C ASP A 215 19.01 0.06 6.92
N PRO A 216 20.10 -0.35 6.24
CA PRO A 216 20.02 -1.14 5.01
C PRO A 216 19.28 -2.47 5.20
N GLU A 217 19.36 -3.07 6.39
CA GLU A 217 18.65 -4.30 6.75
C GLU A 217 17.12 -4.17 6.76
N LYS A 218 16.60 -2.97 7.02
CA LYS A 218 15.17 -2.64 7.03
C LYS A 218 14.61 -2.37 5.65
N VAL A 219 15.45 -2.34 4.61
CA VAL A 219 15.03 -2.12 3.23
C VAL A 219 15.11 -3.42 2.44
N LYS A 220 14.01 -3.77 1.76
CA LYS A 220 13.96 -4.84 0.76
C LYS A 220 13.43 -4.26 -0.54
N ILE A 221 14.09 -4.60 -1.65
CA ILE A 221 13.67 -4.19 -2.99
C ILE A 221 13.45 -5.46 -3.80
N HIS A 222 12.25 -5.61 -4.34
CA HIS A 222 11.89 -6.72 -5.21
C HIS A 222 11.59 -6.17 -6.61
N TYR A 223 12.24 -6.73 -7.62
CA TYR A 223 12.03 -6.37 -9.01
C TYR A 223 11.29 -7.49 -9.73
N PHE A 224 10.21 -7.13 -10.42
CA PHE A 224 9.33 -8.07 -11.09
C PHE A 224 9.66 -8.08 -12.59
N LEU A 225 10.10 -9.23 -13.09
CA LEU A 225 10.39 -9.46 -14.50
C LEU A 225 9.30 -10.32 -15.11
N GLN A 226 8.65 -9.79 -16.15
CA GLN A 226 7.68 -10.53 -16.94
C GLN A 226 8.38 -11.21 -18.13
N SER A 227 8.24 -12.53 -18.25
CA SER A 227 8.75 -13.31 -19.38
C SER A 227 7.74 -14.40 -19.73
N ASP A 228 7.35 -14.46 -21.01
CA ASP A 228 6.56 -15.53 -21.63
C ASP A 228 5.43 -16.06 -20.72
N SER A 229 4.57 -15.15 -20.24
CA SER A 229 3.40 -15.42 -19.37
C SER A 229 3.67 -15.81 -17.90
N THR A 230 4.93 -15.75 -17.45
CA THR A 230 5.30 -15.88 -16.04
C THR A 230 5.92 -14.58 -15.50
N THR A 231 5.68 -14.31 -14.22
CA THR A 231 6.35 -13.20 -13.52
C THR A 231 7.36 -13.79 -12.55
N SER A 232 8.63 -13.47 -12.76
CA SER A 232 9.72 -13.83 -11.85
C SER A 232 10.06 -12.66 -10.94
N VAL A 233 10.38 -12.94 -9.68
CA VAL A 233 10.73 -11.92 -8.68
C VAL A 233 12.21 -12.02 -8.36
N ILE A 234 12.94 -10.93 -8.57
CA ILE A 234 14.36 -10.79 -8.21
C ILE A 234 14.45 -9.96 -6.94
N ASN A 235 15.01 -10.53 -5.88
CA ASN A 235 15.42 -9.75 -4.71
C ASN A 235 16.69 -8.96 -5.04
N LEU A 236 16.69 -7.66 -4.78
CA LEU A 236 17.79 -6.74 -5.01
C LEU A 236 18.40 -6.33 -3.67
N PRO A 237 19.50 -6.97 -3.23
CA PRO A 237 20.11 -6.66 -1.94
C PRO A 237 20.60 -5.22 -1.90
N VAL A 238 20.14 -4.49 -0.88
CA VAL A 238 20.62 -3.15 -0.58
C VAL A 238 21.82 -3.26 0.34
N LEU A 239 22.92 -2.63 -0.08
CA LEU A 239 24.19 -2.58 0.64
C LEU A 239 24.32 -1.28 1.43
N GLU A 240 25.25 -1.28 2.38
CA GLU A 240 25.73 -0.06 3.04
C GLU A 240 26.12 1.02 2.02
N GLY A 241 25.92 2.28 2.38
CA GLY A 241 26.15 3.43 1.51
C GLY A 241 25.10 3.63 0.41
N GLY A 242 23.99 2.87 0.43
CA GLY A 242 22.85 3.09 -0.47
C GLY A 242 23.08 2.58 -1.89
N LYS A 243 23.63 1.37 -2.03
CA LYS A 243 23.87 0.74 -3.34
C LYS A 243 23.08 -0.55 -3.49
N ILE A 244 22.68 -0.87 -4.72
CA ILE A 244 22.07 -2.16 -5.05
C ILE A 244 23.13 -3.10 -5.59
N LYS A 245 23.17 -4.33 -5.07
CA LYS A 245 24.06 -5.38 -5.57
C LYS A 245 23.47 -6.00 -6.84
N ASN A 246 24.25 -5.99 -7.92
CA ASN A 246 23.94 -6.64 -9.21
C ASN A 246 22.53 -6.32 -9.76
N PRO A 247 22.19 -5.04 -10.00
CA PRO A 247 20.91 -4.70 -10.61
C PRO A 247 20.76 -5.35 -12.00
N PRO A 248 19.58 -5.86 -12.37
CA PRO A 248 19.35 -6.47 -13.68
C PRO A 248 19.45 -5.44 -14.81
N ALA A 249 19.65 -5.91 -16.04
CA ALA A 249 19.63 -5.03 -17.21
C ALA A 249 18.24 -4.38 -17.36
N GLY A 250 18.19 -3.06 -17.56
CA GLY A 250 16.94 -2.29 -17.59
C GLY A 250 16.39 -1.91 -16.22
N PHE A 251 17.15 -2.15 -15.14
CA PHE A 251 16.87 -1.54 -13.84
C PHE A 251 17.26 -0.05 -13.90
N PHE A 252 16.26 0.75 -14.29
CA PHE A 252 16.27 2.14 -14.76
C PHE A 252 16.73 2.33 -16.20
#